data_AF-A0A525C4Z1-F1
#
_entry.id   AF-A0A525C4Z1-F1
#
_cell.length_a   1.000
_cell.length_b   1.000
_cell.length_c   1.000
_cell.angle_alpha   90.00
_cell.angle_beta   90.00
_cell.angle_gamma   90.00
#
_symmetry.space_group_name_H-M   'P 1'
#
loop_
_entity.id
_entity.type
_entity.pdbx_description
1 polymer ?
#
loop_
_entity_poly.entity_id
_entity_poly.type
_entity_poly.pdbx_seq_one_letter_code
_entity_poly.pdbx_strand_id
1 'polypeptide(L)'
;MKKIVITLAAVAVFLIAAVANAGIQDFTIVNNTGNEIYYVYVSATISQDWEEDLLGNEIMYPNDQLQVSFVGGSNHCYWDLKIQDKDGRTQDWREIDLCTVGMVTLTYSNGFYNASW
;
A
#
# COMPACT_ATOMS: atom_id res chain seq x y z
N MET A 1 -24.76 -12.70 -61.22
CA MET A 1 -23.56 -11.91 -60.88
C MET A 1 -23.93 -10.86 -59.84
N LYS A 2 -23.35 -10.94 -58.63
CA LYS A 2 -22.85 -9.82 -57.82
C LYS A 2 -22.41 -10.38 -56.46
N LYS A 3 -21.09 -10.44 -56.28
CA LYS A 3 -20.40 -10.87 -55.06
C LYS A 3 -20.56 -9.73 -54.05
N ILE A 4 -21.17 -9.99 -52.89
CA ILE A 4 -21.20 -9.01 -51.80
C ILE A 4 -19.90 -9.21 -51.01
N VAL A 5 -19.02 -8.21 -51.12
CA VAL A 5 -17.71 -8.18 -50.48
C VAL A 5 -17.90 -7.84 -49.01
N ILE A 6 -17.45 -8.75 -48.14
CA ILE A 6 -17.36 -8.59 -46.70
C ILE A 6 -16.32 -7.50 -46.43
N THR A 7 -16.72 -6.40 -45.80
CA THR A 7 -15.77 -5.40 -45.29
C THR A 7 -15.69 -5.56 -43.77
N LEU A 8 -14.64 -6.24 -43.32
CA LEU A 8 -14.31 -6.42 -41.91
C LEU A 8 -13.68 -5.11 -41.40
N ALA A 9 -14.45 -4.29 -40.67
CA ALA A 9 -13.90 -3.14 -39.97
C ALA A 9 -13.20 -3.63 -38.68
N ALA A 10 -11.89 -3.85 -38.74
CA ALA A 10 -11.09 -4.14 -37.57
C ALA A 10 -10.93 -2.86 -36.73
N VAL A 11 -11.74 -2.71 -35.68
CA VAL A 11 -11.56 -1.67 -34.67
C VAL A 11 -10.41 -2.13 -33.76
N ALA A 12 -9.21 -1.59 -33.99
CA ALA A 12 -8.08 -1.76 -33.10
C ALA A 12 -8.29 -0.89 -31.85
N VAL A 13 -8.76 -1.51 -30.76
CA VAL A 13 -8.80 -0.88 -29.44
C VAL A 13 -7.37 -0.87 -28.90
N PHE A 14 -6.70 0.29 -28.96
CA PHE A 14 -5.45 0.50 -28.24
C PHE A 14 -5.77 0.64 -26.74
N LEU A 15 -5.54 -0.43 -25.98
CA LEU A 15 -5.48 -0.37 -24.52
C LEU A 15 -4.18 0.36 -24.16
N ILE A 16 -4.29 1.64 -23.82
CA ILE A 16 -3.18 2.39 -23.22
C ILE A 16 -3.03 1.83 -21.81
N ALA A 17 -2.04 0.97 -21.59
CA ALA A 17 -1.66 0.58 -20.24
C ALA A 17 -1.11 1.83 -19.54
N ALA A 18 -1.80 2.31 -18.51
CA ALA A 18 -1.28 3.34 -17.65
C ALA A 18 -0.03 2.79 -16.95
N VAL A 19 1.14 3.34 -17.28
CA VAL A 19 2.36 3.11 -16.51
C VAL A 19 2.17 3.82 -15.17
N ALA A 20 1.86 3.06 -14.12
CA ALA A 20 1.91 3.56 -12.76
C ALA A 20 3.37 3.89 -12.45
N ASN A 21 3.67 5.18 -12.27
CA ASN A 21 5.00 5.62 -11.87
C ASN A 21 5.09 5.48 -10.35
N ALA A 22 5.78 4.44 -9.89
CA ALA A 22 6.00 4.23 -8.46
C ALA A 22 6.75 5.44 -7.86
N GLY A 23 6.22 6.00 -6.77
CA GLY A 23 6.94 6.99 -5.98
C GLY A 23 8.20 6.36 -5.36
N ILE A 24 9.25 7.15 -5.12
CA ILE A 24 10.46 6.64 -4.47
C ILE A 24 10.18 6.12 -3.04
N GLN A 25 9.07 6.55 -2.44
CA GLN A 25 8.58 6.10 -1.14
C GLN A 25 7.61 4.90 -1.21
N ASP A 26 7.28 4.40 -2.40
CA ASP A 26 6.32 3.30 -2.54
C ASP A 26 6.86 2.05 -1.83
N PHE A 27 6.03 1.45 -0.98
CA PHE A 27 6.41 0.29 -0.20
C PHE A 27 5.25 -0.67 0.01
N THR A 28 5.56 -1.90 0.40
CA THR A 28 4.57 -2.92 0.71
C THR A 28 4.57 -3.23 2.20
N ILE A 29 3.40 -3.28 2.81
CA ILE A 29 3.22 -3.78 4.18
C ILE A 29 2.79 -5.24 4.07
N VAL A 30 3.43 -6.13 4.84
CA VAL A 30 3.08 -7.56 4.91
C VAL A 30 2.60 -7.90 6.31
N ASN A 31 1.40 -8.45 6.43
CA ASN A 31 0.86 -8.87 7.72
C ASN A 31 1.29 -10.31 8.05
N ASN A 32 2.43 -10.49 8.71
CA ASN A 32 2.90 -11.78 9.23
C ASN A 32 2.67 -11.91 10.75
N THR A 33 1.61 -11.27 11.27
CA THR A 33 1.32 -11.23 12.72
C THR A 33 0.45 -12.40 13.20
N GLY A 34 -0.29 -13.05 12.30
CA GLY A 34 -1.35 -14.00 12.67
C GLY A 34 -2.64 -13.33 13.17
N ASN A 35 -2.69 -12.00 13.26
CA ASN A 35 -3.85 -11.21 13.67
C ASN A 35 -4.41 -10.40 12.49
N GLU A 36 -5.68 -10.00 12.59
CA GLU A 36 -6.33 -9.10 11.64
C GLU A 36 -5.96 -7.64 11.95
N ILE A 37 -5.55 -6.89 10.93
CA ILE A 37 -5.29 -5.45 11.02
C ILE A 37 -6.46 -4.71 10.37
N TYR A 38 -7.07 -3.80 11.14
CA TYR A 38 -8.28 -3.08 10.75
C TYR A 38 -8.01 -1.65 10.27
N TYR A 39 -6.92 -1.05 10.74
CA TYR A 39 -6.53 0.28 10.30
C TYR A 39 -5.02 0.35 10.09
N VAL A 40 -4.60 1.04 9.04
CA VAL A 40 -3.21 1.31 8.71
C VAL A 40 -3.08 2.80 8.40
N TYR A 41 -2.20 3.49 9.10
CA TYR A 41 -1.92 4.91 8.88
C TYR A 41 -0.46 5.10 8.52
N VAL A 42 -0.21 5.99 7.57
CA VAL A 42 1.15 6.42 7.20
C VAL A 42 1.15 7.95 7.15
N SER A 43 2.12 8.58 7.79
CA SER A 43 2.25 10.05 7.80
C SER A 43 3.70 10.46 7.82
N ALA A 44 4.04 11.62 7.26
CA ALA A 44 5.41 12.12 7.33
C ALA A 44 5.81 12.31 8.80
N THR A 45 7.03 11.95 9.20
CA THR A 45 7.47 12.05 10.61
C THR A 45 7.39 13.48 11.17
N ILE A 46 7.47 14.48 10.28
CA ILE A 46 7.33 15.90 10.65
C ILE A 46 5.87 16.31 10.96
N SER A 47 4.90 15.48 10.58
CA SER A 47 3.48 15.71 10.87
C SER A 47 3.20 15.45 12.35
N GLN A 48 2.33 16.26 12.93
CA GLN A 48 1.85 16.06 14.31
C GLN A 48 0.61 15.16 14.36
N ASP A 49 -0.08 15.02 13.23
CA ASP A 49 -1.32 14.26 13.11
C ASP A 49 -1.12 13.08 12.15
N TRP A 50 -1.82 11.98 12.45
CA TRP A 50 -1.96 10.86 11.52
C TRP A 50 -2.88 11.26 10.38
N GLU A 51 -2.49 10.88 9.17
CA GLU A 51 -3.32 11.01 7.97
C GLU A 51 -4.38 9.89 7.93
N GLU A 52 -4.86 9.60 6.73
CA GLU A 52 -6.08 8.85 6.52
C GLU A 52 -5.79 7.36 6.67
N ASP A 53 -6.81 6.59 7.05
CA ASP A 53 -6.68 5.13 7.05
C ASP A 53 -6.56 4.63 5.61
N LEU A 54 -5.51 3.85 5.37
CA LEU A 54 -5.18 3.29 4.06
C LEU A 54 -6.02 2.06 3.70
N LEU A 55 -6.63 1.39 4.69
CA LEU A 55 -7.48 0.20 4.43
C LEU A 55 -8.93 0.58 4.09
N GLY A 56 -9.44 1.68 4.67
CA GLY A 56 -10.80 2.14 4.44
C GLY A 56 -11.84 1.18 5.02
N ASN A 57 -12.46 0.36 4.15
CA ASN A 57 -13.44 -0.66 4.57
C ASN A 57 -12.87 -2.08 4.51
N GLU A 58 -11.60 -2.22 4.12
CA GLU A 58 -10.94 -3.52 4.01
C GLU A 58 -10.28 -3.92 5.34
N ILE A 59 -10.06 -5.22 5.51
CA ILE A 59 -9.31 -5.78 6.64
C ILE A 59 -8.10 -6.48 6.04
N MET A 60 -6.93 -6.21 6.59
CA MET A 60 -5.71 -6.90 6.20
C MET A 60 -5.57 -8.16 7.05
N TYR A 61 -5.95 -9.31 6.48
CA TYR A 61 -5.90 -10.61 7.15
C TYR A 61 -4.46 -11.12 7.29
N PRO A 62 -4.23 -12.16 8.11
CA PRO A 62 -2.91 -12.80 8.16
C PRO A 62 -2.43 -13.26 6.78
N ASN A 63 -1.18 -12.91 6.47
CA ASN A 63 -0.47 -13.10 5.20
C ASN A 63 -0.89 -12.18 4.04
N ASP A 64 -1.83 -11.26 4.26
CA ASP A 64 -2.17 -10.24 3.28
C ASP A 64 -1.04 -9.22 3.12
N GLN A 65 -1.09 -8.48 2.02
CA GLN A 65 -0.16 -7.43 1.66
C GLN A 65 -0.91 -6.18 1.24
N LEU A 66 -0.45 -5.02 1.69
CA LEU A 66 -0.97 -3.72 1.30
C LEU A 66 0.13 -2.97 0.54
N GLN A 67 -0.13 -2.62 -0.71
CA GLN A 67 0.75 -1.75 -1.49
C GLN A 67 0.39 -0.30 -1.21
N VAL A 68 1.37 0.49 -0.77
CA VAL A 68 1.21 1.91 -0.48
C VAL A 68 1.93 2.71 -1.57
N SER A 69 1.20 3.56 -2.29
CA SER A 69 1.72 4.36 -3.39
C SER A 69 1.64 5.86 -3.12
N PHE A 70 2.76 6.55 -3.29
CA PHE A 70 2.92 7.99 -3.10
C PHE A 70 2.76 8.71 -4.43
N VAL A 71 1.52 9.09 -4.76
CA VAL A 71 1.21 9.82 -6.00
C VAL A 71 1.79 11.24 -5.94
N GLY A 72 2.62 11.59 -6.91
CA GLY A 72 3.29 12.90 -6.99
C GLY A 72 4.65 12.94 -6.30
N GLY A 73 5.00 11.90 -5.53
CA GLY A 73 6.25 11.81 -4.79
C GLY A 73 6.38 12.86 -3.69
N SER A 74 7.26 12.58 -2.73
CA SER A 74 7.66 13.54 -1.69
C SER A 74 9.17 13.74 -1.76
N ASN A 75 9.66 14.91 -1.34
CA ASN A 75 11.09 15.09 -1.04
C ASN A 75 11.44 14.58 0.37
N HIS A 76 10.45 14.09 1.13
CA HIS A 76 10.62 13.52 2.46
C HIS A 76 10.79 12.01 2.39
N CYS A 77 11.83 11.52 3.07
CA CYS A 77 12.14 10.09 3.14
C CYS A 77 11.67 9.44 4.45
N TYR A 78 11.54 10.21 5.53
CA TYR A 78 11.18 9.70 6.84
C TYR A 78 9.67 9.77 7.07
N TRP A 79 9.09 8.60 7.28
CA TRP A 79 7.66 8.40 7.50
C TRP A 79 7.41 7.50 8.69
N ASP A 80 6.24 7.66 9.27
CA ASP A 80 5.77 6.89 10.39
C ASP A 80 4.66 5.93 9.92
N LEU A 81 4.61 4.75 10.51
CA LEU A 81 3.59 3.73 10.27
C LEU A 81 2.87 3.43 11.57
N LYS A 82 1.54 3.35 11.53
CA LYS A 82 0.72 2.88 12.65
C LYS A 82 -0.30 1.86 12.19
N ILE A 83 -0.53 0.86 13.03
CA ILE A 83 -1.59 -0.13 12.85
C ILE A 83 -2.56 -0.12 14.03
N GLN A 84 -3.77 -0.62 13.80
CA GLN A 84 -4.72 -0.98 14.84
C GLN A 84 -5.37 -2.33 14.54
N ASP A 85 -5.45 -3.20 15.57
CA ASP A 85 -6.11 -4.49 15.48
C ASP A 85 -7.60 -4.45 15.87
N LYS A 86 -8.29 -5.59 15.75
CA LYS A 86 -9.72 -5.73 16.07
C LYS A 86 -10.11 -5.32 17.49
N ASP A 87 -9.18 -5.40 18.44
CA ASP A 87 -9.42 -5.09 19.86
C ASP A 87 -9.07 -3.62 20.17
N GLY A 88 -8.70 -2.83 19.15
CA GLY A 88 -8.31 -1.43 19.28
C GLY A 88 -6.87 -1.23 19.73
N ARG A 89 -6.06 -2.29 19.85
CA ARG A 89 -4.64 -2.17 20.22
C ARG A 89 -3.88 -1.56 19.06
N THR A 90 -3.10 -0.53 19.36
CA THR A 90 -2.28 0.18 18.38
C THR A 90 -0.80 -0.07 18.58
N GLN A 91 -0.04 -0.06 17.49
CA GLN A 91 1.42 0.02 17.51
C GLN A 91 1.87 0.96 16.39
N ASP A 92 2.82 1.83 16.68
CA ASP A 92 3.48 2.68 15.71
C ASP A 92 4.99 2.48 15.67
N TRP A 93 5.56 2.74 14.49
CA TRP A 93 6.98 2.77 14.20
C TRP A 93 7.29 4.10 13.52
N ARG A 94 8.36 4.75 13.95
CA ARG A 94 8.71 6.13 13.57
C ARG A 94 9.99 6.16 12.76
N GLU A 95 10.17 7.22 11.98
CA GLU A 95 11.42 7.52 11.25
C GLU A 95 11.85 6.41 10.26
N ILE A 96 10.90 5.77 9.59
CA ILE A 96 11.19 4.78 8.55
C ILE A 96 11.66 5.51 7.29
N ASP A 97 12.85 5.20 6.81
CA ASP A 97 13.40 5.75 5.55
C ASP A 97 12.80 5.04 4.32
N LEU A 98 11.59 5.44 3.94
CA LEU A 98 10.86 4.88 2.79
C LEU A 98 11.52 5.17 1.44
N CYS A 99 12.49 6.09 1.35
CA CYS A 99 13.29 6.23 0.13
C CYS A 99 14.22 5.04 -0.12
N THR A 100 14.45 4.21 0.91
CA THR A 100 15.31 3.01 0.85
C THR A 100 14.55 1.73 1.18
N VAL A 101 13.48 1.83 1.96
CA VAL A 101 12.64 0.71 2.39
C VAL A 101 11.49 0.51 1.41
N GLY A 102 11.52 -0.62 0.70
CA GLY A 102 10.41 -1.03 -0.18
C GLY A 102 9.42 -2.01 0.45
N MET A 103 9.70 -2.51 1.66
CA MET A 103 8.84 -3.48 2.33
C MET A 103 8.96 -3.41 3.85
N VAL A 104 7.82 -3.43 4.54
CA VAL A 104 7.71 -3.53 6.00
C VAL A 104 6.95 -4.81 6.34
N THR A 105 7.60 -5.72 7.08
CA THR A 105 6.95 -6.95 7.55
C THR A 105 6.53 -6.80 8.99
N LEU A 106 5.23 -6.94 9.25
CA LEU A 106 4.64 -6.92 10.59
C LEU A 106 4.69 -8.32 11.19
N THR A 107 5.11 -8.42 12.45
CA THR A 107 5.10 -9.68 13.21
C THR A 107 4.50 -9.46 14.61
N TYR A 108 4.05 -10.54 15.24
CA TYR A 108 3.53 -10.47 16.60
C TYR A 108 4.25 -11.50 17.47
N SER A 109 4.92 -11.02 18.51
CA SER A 109 5.66 -11.87 19.44
C SER A 109 5.63 -11.27 20.85
N ASN A 110 5.58 -12.13 21.86
CA ASN A 110 5.57 -11.74 23.27
C ASN A 110 4.48 -10.71 23.65
N GLY A 111 3.36 -10.69 22.93
CA GLY A 111 2.26 -9.74 23.19
C GLY A 111 2.40 -8.37 22.51
N PHE A 112 3.41 -8.18 21.67
CA PHE A 112 3.70 -6.91 21.00
C PHE A 112 3.77 -7.08 19.49
N TYR A 113 3.26 -6.08 18.77
CA TYR A 113 3.51 -5.93 17.34
C TYR A 113 4.92 -5.42 17.12
N ASN A 114 5.62 -6.00 16.16
CA ASN A 114 6.94 -5.57 15.72
C ASN A 114 6.92 -5.35 14.20
N ALA A 115 7.85 -4.53 13.72
CA ALA A 115 8.07 -4.33 12.29
C ALA A 115 9.56 -4.50 11.96
N SER A 116 9.82 -5.00 10.76
CA SER A 116 11.17 -5.14 10.21
C SER A 116 11.19 -4.69 8.75
N TRP A 117 12.29 -4.06 8.35
CA TRP A 117 12.58 -3.60 6.98
C TRP A 117 14.07 -3.73 6.68
#